data_AF-T1CRK3-F1
#
_entry.id   AF-T1CRK3-F1
#
_cell.length_a   1.000
_cell.length_b   1.000
_cell.length_c   1.000
_cell.angle_alpha   90.00
_cell.angle_beta   90.00
_cell.angle_gamma   90.00
#
_symmetry.space_group_name_H-M   'P 1'
#
loop_
_entity.id
_entity.type
_entity.pdbx_description
1 polymer ?
#
loop_
_entity_poly.entity_id
_entity_poly.type
_entity_poly.pdbx_seq_one_letter_code
_entity_poly.pdbx_strand_id
1 'polypeptide(L)'
;MNDMDKIQADRGRRRLLIGVTSAIGGVGVGALATPFVLSMLPSARAKAAGAPVEADISKVEPGMMVTQEWRGQPVWIINRTPAMMAQLEKNAHLLSDPNSDKSEQPEPCKNVARAMPGR
;
A
#
# COMPACT_ATOMS: atom_id res chain seq x y z
N MET A 1 -14.15 -65.98 14.26
CA MET A 1 -13.81 -64.55 14.09
C MET A 1 -13.06 -64.12 15.35
N ASN A 2 -11.75 -63.90 15.26
CA ASN A 2 -10.89 -63.67 16.44
C ASN A 2 -11.10 -62.27 17.02
N ASP A 3 -11.09 -62.15 18.36
CA ASP A 3 -11.30 -60.86 19.02
C ASP A 3 -10.19 -59.84 18.75
N MET A 4 -9.00 -60.31 18.33
CA MET A 4 -7.91 -59.44 17.88
C MET A 4 -8.25 -58.66 16.61
N ASP A 5 -9.02 -59.24 15.67
CA ASP A 5 -9.46 -58.57 14.45
C ASP A 5 -10.48 -57.46 14.76
N LYS A 6 -11.34 -57.67 15.76
CA LYS A 6 -12.32 -56.67 16.20
C LYS A 6 -11.64 -55.46 16.83
N ILE A 7 -10.65 -55.68 17.70
CA ILE A 7 -9.86 -54.61 18.34
C ILE A 7 -9.11 -53.79 17.29
N GLN A 8 -8.55 -54.44 16.27
CA GLN A 8 -7.83 -53.76 15.19
C GLN A 8 -8.78 -52.95 14.29
N ALA A 9 -9.95 -53.50 13.95
CA ALA A 9 -10.98 -52.80 13.18
C ALA A 9 -11.52 -51.56 13.92
N ASP A 10 -11.79 -51.67 15.23
CA ASP A 10 -12.26 -50.55 16.04
C ASP A 10 -11.19 -49.46 16.22
N ARG A 11 -9.91 -49.85 16.31
CA ARG A 11 -8.79 -48.89 16.32
C ARG A 11 -8.68 -48.14 15.00
N GLY A 12 -8.89 -48.82 13.87
CA GLY A 12 -8.92 -48.21 12.53
C GLY A 12 -10.08 -47.22 12.37
N ARG A 13 -11.29 -47.59 12.79
CA ARG A 13 -12.48 -46.72 12.79
C ARG A 13 -12.28 -45.48 13.65
N ARG A 14 -11.72 -45.64 14.86
CA ARG A 14 -11.41 -44.51 15.75
C ARG A 14 -10.40 -43.56 15.12
N ARG A 15 -9.33 -44.08 14.51
CA ARG A 15 -8.32 -43.24 13.86
C ARG A 15 -8.87 -42.50 12.64
N LEU A 16 -9.74 -43.16 11.87
CA LEU A 16 -10.47 -42.54 10.77
C LEU A 16 -11.38 -41.40 11.27
N LEU A 17 -12.19 -41.66 12.30
CA LEU A 17 -13.07 -40.65 12.88
C LEU A 17 -12.29 -39.46 13.43
N ILE A 18 -11.20 -39.69 14.16
CA ILE A 18 -10.33 -38.61 14.64
C ILE A 18 -9.77 -37.81 13.46
N GLY A 19 -9.23 -38.48 12.43
CA GLY A 19 -8.66 -37.81 11.27
C GLY A 19 -9.69 -36.94 10.52
N VAL A 20 -10.88 -37.49 10.28
CA VAL A 20 -11.97 -36.77 9.59
C VAL A 20 -12.47 -35.60 10.44
N THR A 21 -12.71 -35.80 11.74
CA THR A 21 -13.17 -34.73 12.64
C THR A 21 -12.14 -33.62 12.78
N SER A 22 -10.84 -33.95 12.87
CA SER A 22 -9.77 -32.95 12.92
C SER A 22 -9.66 -32.16 11.61
N ALA A 23 -9.80 -32.82 10.46
CA ALA A 23 -9.75 -32.15 9.16
C ALA A 23 -10.94 -31.17 8.98
N ILE A 24 -12.16 -31.63 9.28
CA ILE A 24 -13.36 -30.78 9.21
C ILE A 24 -13.27 -29.62 10.21
N GLY A 25 -12.79 -29.89 11.43
CA GLY A 25 -12.55 -28.85 12.44
C GLY A 25 -11.55 -27.79 11.98
N GLY A 26 -10.44 -28.22 11.34
CA GLY A 26 -9.44 -27.31 10.78
C GLY A 26 -9.99 -26.40 9.67
N VAL A 27 -10.77 -26.97 8.75
CA VAL A 27 -11.45 -26.19 7.69
C VAL A 27 -12.45 -25.22 8.30
N GLY A 28 -13.22 -25.64 9.31
CA GLY A 28 -14.17 -24.79 10.01
C GLY A 28 -13.50 -23.58 10.68
N VAL A 29 -12.37 -23.77 11.36
CA VAL A 29 -11.59 -22.68 11.96
C VAL A 29 -11.08 -21.73 10.88
N GLY A 30 -10.53 -22.24 9.77
CA GLY A 30 -10.07 -21.39 8.66
C GLY A 30 -11.20 -20.58 8.04
N ALA A 31 -12.36 -21.19 7.82
CA ALA A 31 -13.54 -20.52 7.27
C ALA A 31 -14.05 -19.40 8.19
N LEU A 32 -14.01 -19.60 9.50
CA LEU A 32 -14.40 -18.57 10.47
C LEU A 32 -13.35 -17.48 10.63
N ALA A 33 -12.05 -17.80 10.60
CA ALA A 33 -10.97 -16.81 10.76
C ALA A 33 -10.84 -15.88 9.54
N THR A 34 -11.12 -16.39 8.33
CA THR A 34 -10.99 -15.65 7.07
C THR A 34 -11.72 -14.30 7.06
N PRO A 35 -13.03 -14.18 7.38
CA PRO A 35 -13.72 -12.89 7.40
C PRO A 35 -13.13 -11.90 8.42
N PHE A 36 -12.60 -12.37 9.55
CA PHE A 36 -11.96 -11.48 10.54
C PHE A 36 -10.66 -10.89 9.98
N VAL A 37 -9.81 -11.70 9.34
CA VAL A 37 -8.58 -11.18 8.69
C VAL A 37 -8.94 -10.22 7.56
N LEU A 38 -9.92 -10.59 6.72
CA LEU A 38 -10.37 -9.72 5.64
C LEU A 38 -11.02 -8.43 6.15
N SER A 39 -11.64 -8.43 7.33
CA SER A 39 -12.22 -7.22 7.94
C SER A 39 -11.17 -6.21 8.42
N MET A 40 -9.94 -6.66 8.69
CA MET A 40 -8.82 -5.79 9.04
C MET A 40 -8.16 -5.14 7.82
N LEU A 41 -8.48 -5.61 6.60
CA LEU A 41 -8.01 -4.96 5.38
C LEU A 41 -8.67 -3.59 5.19
N PRO A 42 -8.00 -2.65 4.51
CA PRO A 42 -8.56 -1.32 4.25
C PRO A 42 -9.91 -1.42 3.52
N SER A 43 -10.92 -0.80 4.12
CA SER A 43 -12.30 -0.80 3.64
C SER A 43 -12.43 -0.22 2.23
N ALA A 44 -13.53 -0.54 1.53
CA ALA A 44 -13.81 0.03 0.20
C ALA A 44 -13.80 1.57 0.19
N ARG A 45 -14.19 2.22 1.30
CA ARG A 45 -14.08 3.68 1.46
C ARG A 45 -12.63 4.16 1.53
N ALA A 46 -11.75 3.43 2.21
CA ALA A 46 -10.32 3.75 2.25
C ALA A 46 -9.65 3.55 0.89
N LYS A 47 -10.07 2.54 0.11
CA LYS A 47 -9.62 2.36 -1.28
C LYS A 47 -10.16 3.46 -2.20
N ALA A 48 -11.43 3.85 -2.04
CA ALA A 48 -12.06 4.91 -2.81
C ALA A 48 -11.50 6.31 -2.50
N ALA A 49 -11.10 6.57 -1.25
CA ALA A 49 -10.39 7.80 -0.86
C ALA A 49 -8.98 7.92 -1.48
N GLY A 50 -8.48 6.85 -2.12
CA GLY A 50 -7.28 6.86 -2.96
C GLY A 50 -7.54 7.04 -4.45
N ALA A 51 -8.79 7.33 -4.86
CA ALA A 51 -9.08 7.68 -6.23
C ALA A 51 -8.28 8.92 -6.68
N PRO A 52 -7.99 9.05 -7.98
CA PRO A 52 -7.31 10.23 -8.52
C PRO A 52 -8.10 11.50 -8.16
N VAL A 53 -7.41 12.49 -7.59
CA VAL A 53 -7.97 13.83 -7.36
C VAL A 53 -7.48 14.72 -8.49
N GLU A 54 -8.41 15.30 -9.25
CA GLU A 54 -8.10 16.32 -10.23
C GLU A 54 -8.01 17.68 -9.54
N ALA A 55 -6.83 18.29 -9.57
CA ALA A 55 -6.62 19.65 -9.07
C ALA A 55 -6.52 20.61 -10.26
N ASP A 56 -7.43 21.58 -10.33
CA ASP A 56 -7.34 22.68 -11.31
C ASP A 56 -6.22 23.64 -10.92
N ILE A 57 -5.17 23.67 -11.73
CA ILE A 57 -3.98 24.49 -11.53
C ILE A 57 -4.01 25.80 -12.33
N SER A 58 -5.07 26.08 -13.09
CA SER A 58 -5.16 27.23 -13.99
C SER A 58 -5.08 28.59 -13.28
N LYS A 59 -5.46 28.63 -12.00
CA LYS A 59 -5.53 29.85 -11.17
C LYS A 59 -4.29 30.05 -10.28
N VAL A 60 -3.31 29.14 -10.34
CA VAL A 60 -2.11 29.22 -9.49
C VAL A 60 -1.08 30.13 -10.14
N GLU A 61 -0.97 31.35 -9.65
CA GLU A 61 0.01 32.31 -10.16
C GLU A 61 1.46 31.93 -9.77
N PRO A 62 2.48 32.38 -10.53
CA PRO A 62 3.87 32.11 -10.18
C PRO A 62 4.22 32.60 -8.77
N GLY A 63 4.77 31.72 -7.94
CA GLY A 63 5.10 31.96 -6.53
C GLY A 63 3.99 31.57 -5.56
N MET A 64 2.79 31.26 -6.03
CA MET A 64 1.68 30.80 -5.20
C MET A 64 1.81 29.31 -4.87
N MET A 65 1.35 28.95 -3.67
CA MET A 65 1.22 27.57 -3.19
C MET A 65 -0.23 27.29 -2.81
N VAL A 66 -0.75 26.15 -3.28
CA VAL A 66 -2.06 25.63 -2.90
C VAL A 66 -1.89 24.30 -2.18
N THR A 67 -2.70 24.05 -1.17
CA THR A 67 -2.73 22.77 -0.44
C THR A 67 -4.00 22.01 -0.81
N GLN A 68 -3.83 20.82 -1.37
CA GLN A 68 -4.92 19.90 -1.70
C GLN A 68 -4.83 18.66 -0.82
N GLU A 69 -5.96 18.05 -0.48
CA GLU A 69 -5.97 16.80 0.28
C GLU A 69 -5.98 15.60 -0.69
N TRP A 70 -5.06 14.66 -0.50
CA TRP A 70 -5.07 13.38 -1.21
C TRP A 70 -4.76 12.23 -0.24
N ARG A 71 -5.63 11.22 -0.20
CA ARG A 71 -5.49 10.06 0.72
C ARG A 71 -5.34 10.46 2.20
N GLY A 72 -5.97 11.55 2.63
CA GLY A 72 -5.85 12.08 3.99
C GLY A 72 -4.51 12.74 4.31
N GLN A 73 -3.67 12.97 3.29
CA GLN A 73 -2.40 13.67 3.40
C GLN A 73 -2.45 14.99 2.62
N PRO A 74 -1.80 16.06 3.11
CA PRO A 74 -1.70 17.31 2.36
C PRO A 74 -0.72 17.15 1.19
N VAL A 75 -1.13 17.60 0.02
CA VAL A 75 -0.32 17.71 -1.19
C VAL A 75 -0.17 19.20 -1.52
N TRP A 76 1.08 19.66 -1.57
CA TRP A 76 1.39 21.04 -1.92
C TRP A 76 1.68 21.17 -3.41
N ILE A 77 0.95 22.08 -4.06
CA ILE A 77 1.13 22.43 -5.46
C ILE A 77 1.70 23.85 -5.50
N ILE A 78 2.92 23.98 -6.00
CA ILE A 78 3.63 25.27 -6.07
C ILE A 78 3.94 25.58 -7.53
N ASN A 79 3.50 26.75 -8.01
CA ASN A 79 3.94 27.26 -9.29
C ASN A 79 5.28 27.99 -9.11
N ARG A 80 6.40 27.32 -9.39
CA ARG A 80 7.74 27.84 -9.13
C ARG A 80 8.12 28.96 -10.11
N THR A 81 8.70 30.05 -9.61
CA THR A 81 9.19 31.14 -10.46
C THR A 81 10.58 30.82 -11.04
N PRO A 82 11.00 31.48 -12.14
CA PRO A 82 12.35 31.31 -12.69
C PRO A 82 13.46 31.61 -11.67
N ALA A 83 13.24 32.59 -10.79
CA ALA A 83 14.18 32.94 -9.73
C ALA A 83 14.34 31.79 -8.72
N MET A 84 13.24 31.11 -8.35
CA MET A 84 13.30 29.93 -7.47
C MET A 84 14.06 28.78 -8.13
N MET A 85 13.83 28.54 -9.42
CA MET A 85 14.54 27.50 -10.16
C MET A 85 16.05 27.77 -10.24
N ALA A 86 16.45 29.03 -10.46
CA ALA A 86 17.86 29.43 -10.51
C ALA A 86 18.61 29.29 -9.18
N GLN A 87 17.89 29.16 -8.05
CA GLN A 87 18.50 28.98 -6.73
C GLN A 87 18.79 27.52 -6.39
N LEU A 88 18.16 26.54 -7.07
CA LEU A 88 18.28 25.11 -6.74
C LEU A 88 19.74 24.63 -6.77
N GLU A 89 20.48 24.96 -7.84
CA GLU A 89 21.88 24.55 -7.99
C GLU A 89 22.81 25.28 -7.02
N LYS A 90 22.56 26.57 -6.79
CA LYS A 90 23.39 27.41 -5.91
C LYS A 90 23.41 26.90 -4.47
N ASN A 91 22.27 26.37 -4.01
CA ASN A 91 22.09 25.93 -2.64
C ASN A 91 22.34 24.44 -2.43
N ALA A 92 22.72 23.69 -3.48
CA ALA A 92 22.87 22.23 -3.40
C ALA A 92 23.86 21.79 -2.31
N HIS A 93 24.95 22.55 -2.10
CA HIS A 93 25.97 22.28 -1.08
C HIS A 93 25.47 22.43 0.37
N LEU A 94 24.33 23.11 0.58
CA LEU A 94 23.72 23.29 1.90
C LEU A 94 22.73 22.17 2.26
N LEU A 95 22.38 21.31 1.31
CA LEU A 95 21.38 20.27 1.48
C LEU A 95 22.02 18.97 1.98
N SER A 96 21.35 18.31 2.93
CA SER A 96 21.73 16.96 3.39
C SER A 96 21.49 15.90 2.31
N ASP A 97 20.50 16.12 1.44
CA ASP A 97 20.16 15.23 0.33
C ASP A 97 19.98 16.02 -0.99
N PRO A 98 21.09 16.41 -1.65
CA PRO A 98 21.03 17.20 -2.89
C PRO A 98 20.47 16.42 -4.09
N ASN A 99 20.61 15.08 -4.09
CA ASN A 99 20.26 14.22 -5.23
C ASN A 99 18.91 13.53 -5.08
N SER A 100 18.35 13.48 -3.87
CA SER A 100 17.04 12.90 -3.58
C SER A 100 16.87 11.48 -4.14
N ASP A 101 17.92 10.67 -4.08
CA ASP A 101 17.98 9.34 -4.72
C ASP A 101 16.93 8.37 -4.15
N LYS A 102 16.44 8.63 -2.93
CA LYS A 102 15.41 7.84 -2.24
C LYS A 102 13.98 8.32 -2.50
N SER A 103 13.80 9.39 -3.28
CA SER A 103 12.47 9.94 -3.58
C SER A 103 11.72 9.05 -4.58
N GLU A 104 10.44 8.76 -4.31
CA GLU A 104 9.56 8.08 -5.25
C GLU A 104 9.15 9.06 -6.36
N GLN A 105 9.89 9.05 -7.46
CA GLN A 105 9.66 9.91 -8.62
C GLN A 105 9.64 9.11 -9.91
N PRO A 106 8.86 9.55 -10.93
CA PRO A 106 8.97 8.99 -12.27
C PRO A 106 10.41 9.09 -12.78
N GLU A 107 10.88 8.08 -13.52
CA GLU A 107 12.22 8.08 -14.14
C GLU A 107 12.60 9.38 -14.85
N PRO A 108 11.76 9.99 -15.71
CA PRO A 108 12.14 11.24 -16.39
C PRO A 108 12.28 12.44 -15.45
N CYS A 109 11.74 12.37 -14.23
CA CYS A 109 11.82 13.45 -13.24
C CYS A 109 13.08 13.38 -12.37
N LYS A 110 13.96 12.38 -12.55
CA LYS A 110 15.24 12.28 -11.82
C LYS A 110 16.29 13.27 -12.36
N ASN A 111 16.01 14.57 -12.24
CA ASN A 111 16.90 15.66 -12.63
C ASN A 111 16.94 16.74 -11.54
N VAL A 112 17.81 17.75 -11.65
CA VAL A 112 17.95 18.82 -10.64
C VAL A 112 16.61 19.52 -10.33
N ALA A 113 15.78 19.73 -11.36
CA ALA A 113 14.48 20.38 -11.24
C ALA A 113 13.37 19.51 -10.63
N ARG A 114 13.60 18.19 -10.54
CA ARG A 114 12.63 17.15 -10.17
C ARG A 114 11.34 17.22 -10.99
N ALA A 115 11.48 17.48 -12.29
CA ALA A 115 10.36 17.76 -13.20
C ALA A 115 10.55 17.06 -14.54
N MET A 116 9.47 16.90 -15.32
CA MET A 116 9.60 16.38 -16.68
C MET A 116 10.44 17.32 -17.56
N PRO A 117 11.38 16.78 -18.35
CA PRO A 117 12.21 17.59 -19.24
C PRO A 117 11.38 18.17 -20.39
N GLY A 118 11.57 19.45 -20.71
CA GLY A 118 10.98 20.11 -21.88
C GLY A 118 9.61 20.77 -21.65
N ARG A 119 9.23 21.06 -20.40
CA ARG A 119 8.04 21.85 -20.06
C ARG A 119 8.39 23.06 -19.22
#